data_AF-Q6C6A8-F1
#
_entry.id   AF-Q6C6A8-F1
#
_cell.length_a   1.000
_cell.length_b   1.000
_cell.length_c   1.000
_cell.angle_alpha   90.00
_cell.angle_beta   90.00
_cell.angle_gamma   90.00
#
_symmetry.space_group_name_H-M   'P 1'
#
loop_
_entity.id
_entity.type
_entity.pdbx_description
1 polymer ?
#
loop_
_entity_poly.entity_id
_entity_poly.type
_entity_poly.pdbx_seq_one_letter_code
_entity_poly.pdbx_strand_id
1 'polypeptide(L)'
;MSARPAYQTVARNLNGVGNFVLQCKKVTFRYCNWGGSSDGMRQYLDKNLQKIAAQNPEIEFVAVKDIGHPFIRGEFVNGAEKTICCKNKHPRFINGKFEMLKSSDGAPRKQMKSPVESINESVRGIWSPYHTDPKARHKI
;
A
#
# COMPACT_ATOMS: atom_id res chain seq x y z
N MET A 1 -20.44 -16.74 43.71
CA MET A 1 -19.52 -16.58 42.56
C MET A 1 -20.15 -15.57 41.60
N SER A 2 -19.58 -14.38 41.47
CA SER A 2 -20.08 -13.38 40.50
C SER A 2 -19.48 -13.68 39.13
N ALA A 3 -20.32 -13.81 38.10
CA ALA A 3 -19.87 -14.02 36.73
C ALA A 3 -19.08 -12.80 36.25
N ARG A 4 -17.87 -13.02 35.70
CA ARG A 4 -17.07 -11.93 35.14
C ARG A 4 -17.70 -11.46 33.82
N PRO A 5 -17.87 -10.14 33.59
CA PRO A 5 -18.37 -9.64 32.32
C PRO A 5 -17.36 -9.90 31.20
N ALA A 6 -17.85 -10.25 30.02
CA ALA A 6 -17.03 -10.41 28.82
C ALA A 6 -16.84 -9.05 28.13
N TYR A 7 -15.60 -8.76 27.73
CA TYR A 7 -15.29 -7.57 26.92
C TYR A 7 -15.37 -7.92 25.44
N GLN A 8 -16.06 -7.08 24.67
CA GLN A 8 -16.13 -7.23 23.22
C GLN A 8 -14.79 -6.87 22.59
N THR A 9 -14.22 -7.80 21.82
CA THR A 9 -13.00 -7.58 21.04
C THR A 9 -13.22 -8.02 19.58
N VAL A 10 -12.45 -7.45 18.66
CA VAL A 10 -12.55 -7.72 17.22
C VAL A 10 -11.21 -8.23 16.72
N ALA A 11 -11.23 -9.26 15.89
CA ALA A 11 -10.03 -9.79 15.25
C ALA A 11 -9.38 -8.75 14.33
N ARG A 12 -8.06 -8.75 14.26
CA ARG A 12 -7.29 -7.91 13.35
C ARG A 12 -6.80 -8.73 12.17
N ASN A 13 -6.97 -8.20 10.97
CA ASN A 13 -6.51 -8.85 9.74
C ASN A 13 -5.02 -8.52 9.51
N LEU A 14 -4.23 -9.56 9.26
CA LEU A 14 -2.80 -9.45 8.95
C LEU A 14 -2.56 -10.01 7.54
N ASN A 15 -2.35 -9.12 6.58
CA ASN A 15 -2.10 -9.53 5.19
C ASN A 15 -0.80 -10.33 5.09
N GLY A 16 -0.84 -11.50 4.45
CA GLY A 16 0.33 -12.36 4.21
C GLY A 16 0.62 -13.42 5.27
N VAL A 17 -0.10 -13.46 6.40
CA VAL A 17 0.06 -14.55 7.41
C VAL A 17 -0.63 -15.84 6.94
N GLY A 18 -1.84 -15.72 6.40
CA GLY A 18 -2.55 -16.84 5.77
C GLY A 18 -2.46 -16.77 4.26
N ASN A 19 -3.15 -15.80 3.68
CA ASN A 19 -3.10 -15.49 2.25
C ASN A 19 -2.65 -14.05 2.04
N PHE A 20 -2.03 -13.80 0.89
CA PHE A 20 -1.69 -12.46 0.46
C PHE A 20 -2.80 -11.89 -0.43
N VAL A 21 -3.28 -10.70 -0.07
CA VAL A 21 -4.19 -9.90 -0.90
C VAL A 21 -3.39 -8.73 -1.46
N LEU A 22 -3.40 -8.59 -2.79
CA LEU A 22 -2.77 -7.45 -3.45
C LEU A 22 -3.45 -6.13 -3.02
N GLN A 23 -2.65 -5.17 -2.59
CA GLN A 23 -3.17 -3.95 -1.98
C GLN A 23 -3.72 -2.94 -3.00
N CYS A 24 -3.11 -2.84 -4.18
CA CYS A 24 -3.60 -1.99 -5.26
C CYS A 24 -4.70 -2.74 -6.02
N LYS A 25 -5.95 -2.28 -5.92
CA LYS A 25 -7.11 -2.94 -6.53
C LYS A 25 -7.51 -2.34 -7.89
N LYS A 26 -7.23 -1.06 -8.09
CA LYS A 26 -7.63 -0.34 -9.31
C LYS A 26 -6.61 0.72 -9.67
N VAL A 27 -6.30 0.80 -10.97
CA VAL A 27 -5.42 1.81 -11.54
C VAL A 27 -6.16 2.56 -12.63
N THR A 28 -6.29 3.87 -12.45
CA THR A 28 -6.91 4.77 -13.42
C THR A 28 -5.83 5.59 -14.13
N PHE A 29 -5.82 5.52 -15.46
CA PHE A 29 -5.00 6.36 -16.33
C PHE A 29 -5.87 7.46 -16.95
N ARG A 30 -5.60 8.71 -16.60
CA ARG A 30 -6.24 9.86 -17.25
C ARG A 30 -5.36 10.40 -18.36
N TYR A 31 -5.94 10.69 -19.51
CA TYR A 31 -5.24 11.30 -20.65
C TYR A 31 -6.14 12.25 -21.44
N CYS A 32 -5.52 13.16 -22.19
CA CYS A 32 -6.19 14.06 -23.14
C CYS A 32 -5.72 13.77 -24.58
N ASN A 33 -6.62 13.89 -25.57
CA ASN A 33 -6.29 13.70 -26.99
C ASN A 33 -5.51 14.87 -27.60
N TRP A 34 -5.74 16.09 -27.09
CA TRP A 34 -5.28 17.32 -27.73
C TRP A 34 -3.97 17.84 -27.14
N GLY A 35 -3.85 17.82 -25.81
CA GLY A 35 -2.70 18.41 -25.13
C GLY A 35 -1.43 17.58 -25.32
N GLY A 36 -0.36 18.22 -25.83
CA GLY A 36 0.96 17.58 -25.99
C GLY A 36 1.49 16.96 -24.68
N SER A 37 1.04 17.46 -23.53
CA SER A 37 1.43 16.88 -22.24
C SER A 37 0.98 15.45 -21.97
N SER A 38 -0.04 14.96 -22.70
CA SER A 38 -0.55 13.59 -22.63
C SER A 38 0.03 12.67 -23.70
N ASP A 39 0.99 13.14 -24.51
CA ASP A 39 1.58 12.34 -25.60
C ASP A 39 2.17 11.00 -25.11
N GLY A 40 3.06 11.04 -24.12
CA GLY A 40 3.63 9.81 -23.57
C GLY A 40 2.63 8.90 -22.87
N MET A 41 1.53 9.44 -22.32
CA MET A 41 0.45 8.62 -21.75
C MET A 41 -0.34 7.90 -22.84
N ARG A 42 -0.67 8.57 -23.95
CA ARG A 42 -1.35 7.96 -25.10
C ARG A 42 -0.53 6.82 -25.69
N GLN A 43 0.76 7.06 -25.92
CA GLN A 43 1.67 6.03 -26.44
C GLN A 43 1.81 4.83 -25.48
N TYR A 44 1.81 5.08 -24.17
CA TYR A 44 1.84 4.02 -23.17
C TYR A 44 0.56 3.19 -23.18
N LEU A 45 -0.61 3.84 -23.22
CA LEU A 45 -1.89 3.14 -23.26
C LEU A 45 -2.05 2.30 -24.53
N ASP A 46 -1.64 2.84 -25.68
CA ASP A 46 -1.73 2.15 -26.97
C ASP A 46 -0.86 0.88 -27.02
N LYS A 47 0.38 0.95 -26.52
CA LYS A 47 1.36 -0.15 -26.63
C LYS A 47 1.35 -1.13 -25.45
N ASN A 48 1.02 -0.68 -24.24
CA ASN A 48 1.30 -1.43 -23.02
C ASN A 48 0.05 -1.86 -22.25
N LEU A 49 -1.11 -1.21 -22.42
CA LEU A 49 -2.28 -1.44 -21.55
C LEU A 49 -2.75 -2.89 -21.54
N GLN A 50 -2.87 -3.51 -22.72
CA GLN A 50 -3.31 -4.91 -22.83
C GLN A 50 -2.33 -5.87 -22.15
N LYS A 51 -1.02 -5.63 -22.32
CA LYS A 51 0.03 -6.45 -21.72
C LYS A 51 0.02 -6.35 -20.20
N ILE A 52 -0.09 -5.14 -19.65
CA ILE A 52 -0.11 -4.97 -18.19
C ILE A 52 -1.39 -5.52 -17.57
N ALA A 53 -2.54 -5.42 -18.26
CA ALA A 53 -3.78 -6.00 -17.79
C ALA A 53 -3.71 -7.53 -17.76
N ALA A 54 -3.17 -8.15 -18.83
CA ALA A 54 -2.97 -9.60 -18.87
C ALA A 54 -1.99 -10.11 -17.81
N GLN A 55 -0.96 -9.33 -17.48
CA GLN A 55 0.02 -9.69 -16.44
C GLN A 55 -0.49 -9.45 -15.01
N ASN A 56 -1.55 -8.66 -14.83
CA ASN A 56 -2.05 -8.25 -13.52
C ASN A 56 -3.58 -8.38 -13.48
N PRO A 57 -4.13 -9.60 -13.62
CA PRO A 57 -5.58 -9.81 -13.69
C PRO A 57 -6.33 -9.41 -12.41
N GLU A 58 -5.63 -9.30 -11.28
CA GLU A 58 -6.19 -8.88 -9.99
C GLU A 58 -6.47 -7.38 -9.90
N ILE A 59 -5.90 -6.58 -10.81
CA ILE A 59 -6.02 -5.11 -10.79
C ILE A 59 -7.03 -4.69 -11.87
N GLU A 60 -8.01 -3.88 -11.50
CA GLU A 60 -8.88 -3.21 -12.47
C GLU A 60 -8.14 -2.05 -13.15
N PHE A 61 -8.09 -2.05 -14.48
CA PHE A 61 -7.47 -0.98 -15.26
C PHE A 61 -8.53 -0.12 -15.94
N VAL A 62 -8.51 1.19 -15.68
CA VAL A 62 -9.45 2.14 -16.27
C VAL A 62 -8.68 3.22 -17.02
N ALA A 63 -9.03 3.45 -18.29
CA ALA A 63 -8.53 4.57 -19.07
C ALA A 63 -9.62 5.63 -19.21
N VAL A 64 -9.36 6.84 -18.70
CA VAL A 64 -10.30 7.96 -18.73
C VAL A 64 -9.77 9.03 -19.66
N LYS A 65 -10.54 9.32 -20.70
CA LYS A 65 -10.31 10.46 -21.58
C LYS A 65 -10.94 11.71 -20.95
N ASP A 66 -10.12 12.70 -20.61
CA ASP A 66 -10.59 13.93 -19.97
C ASP A 66 -9.63 15.11 -20.24
N ILE A 67 -10.11 16.34 -20.06
CA ILE A 67 -9.38 17.58 -20.34
C ILE A 67 -8.41 17.88 -19.18
N GLY A 68 -7.11 17.91 -19.45
CA GLY A 68 -6.10 18.35 -18.49
C GLY A 68 -4.78 17.60 -18.61
N HIS A 69 -3.98 17.69 -17.55
CA HIS A 69 -2.72 16.94 -17.46
C HIS A 69 -2.98 15.46 -17.17
N PRO A 70 -2.20 14.55 -17.78
CA PRO A 70 -2.36 13.13 -17.56
C PRO A 70 -1.93 12.76 -16.14
N PHE A 71 -2.60 11.80 -15.55
CA PHE A 71 -2.18 11.22 -14.27
C PHE A 71 -2.43 9.72 -14.24
N ILE A 72 -1.73 9.06 -13.34
CA ILE A 72 -2.00 7.69 -12.91
C ILE A 72 -2.49 7.74 -11.46
N ARG A 73 -3.62 7.10 -11.18
CA ARG A 73 -4.21 7.02 -9.84
C ARG A 73 -4.33 5.56 -9.45
N GLY A 74 -3.72 5.19 -8.32
CA GLY A 74 -3.90 3.88 -7.70
C GLY A 74 -4.88 3.98 -6.54
N GLU A 75 -5.89 3.13 -6.53
CA GLU A 75 -6.85 2.95 -5.44
C GLU A 75 -6.52 1.65 -4.70
N PHE A 76 -6.52 1.72 -3.37
CA PHE A 76 -6.05 0.64 -2.51
C PHE A 76 -7.18 0.00 -1.69
N VAL A 77 -6.96 -1.22 -1.20
CA VAL A 77 -7.93 -1.98 -0.39
C VAL A 77 -8.29 -1.24 0.90
N ASN A 78 -7.34 -0.53 1.50
CA ASN A 78 -7.55 0.30 2.69
C ASN A 78 -8.36 1.58 2.44
N GLY A 79 -8.83 1.83 1.22
CA GLY A 79 -9.58 3.03 0.83
C GLY A 79 -8.71 4.24 0.51
N ALA A 80 -7.39 4.14 0.62
CA ALA A 80 -6.50 5.22 0.23
C ALA A 80 -6.39 5.33 -1.30
N GLU A 81 -6.03 6.53 -1.76
CA GLU A 81 -5.75 6.82 -3.15
C GLU A 81 -4.40 7.52 -3.29
N LYS A 82 -3.61 7.15 -4.30
CA LYS A 82 -2.36 7.82 -4.66
C LYS A 82 -2.40 8.24 -6.12
N THR A 83 -2.34 9.55 -6.36
CA THR A 83 -2.36 10.14 -7.71
C THR A 83 -1.01 10.74 -8.05
N ILE A 84 -0.51 10.44 -9.25
CA ILE A 84 0.79 10.90 -9.74
C ILE A 84 0.61 11.56 -11.11
N CYS A 85 0.93 12.85 -11.19
CA CYS A 85 0.91 13.58 -12.45
C CYS A 85 2.03 13.09 -13.38
N CYS A 86 1.67 12.81 -14.64
CA CYS A 86 2.56 12.28 -15.68
C CYS A 86 2.76 13.27 -16.85
N LYS A 87 2.60 14.57 -16.59
CA LYS A 87 2.78 15.65 -17.59
C LYS A 87 4.14 15.55 -18.29
N ASN A 88 4.13 15.50 -19.62
CA ASN A 88 5.34 15.45 -20.48
C ASN A 88 6.29 14.29 -20.12
N LYS A 89 5.77 13.18 -19.58
CA LYS A 89 6.59 12.02 -19.22
C LYS A 89 6.58 10.97 -20.32
N HIS A 90 7.74 10.38 -20.56
CA HIS A 90 7.91 9.27 -21.51
C HIS A 90 7.20 7.99 -21.01
N PRO A 91 6.67 7.11 -21.90
CA PRO A 91 6.01 5.86 -21.52
C PRO A 91 6.75 5.02 -20.48
N ARG A 92 8.09 4.91 -20.60
CA ARG A 92 8.95 4.19 -19.63
C ARG A 92 8.83 4.73 -18.20
N PHE A 93 8.73 6.06 -18.04
CA PHE A 93 8.55 6.67 -16.73
C PHE A 93 7.17 6.32 -16.15
N ILE A 94 6.14 6.32 -17.00
CA ILE A 94 4.77 5.95 -16.61
C ILE A 94 4.71 4.49 -16.15
N ASN A 95 5.39 3.59 -16.86
CA ASN A 95 5.53 2.18 -16.44
C ASN A 95 6.16 2.07 -15.05
N GLY A 96 7.27 2.77 -14.79
CA GLY A 96 7.90 2.77 -13.48
C GLY A 96 7.01 3.32 -12.36
N LYS A 97 6.13 4.29 -12.67
CA LYS A 97 5.13 4.79 -11.71
C LYS A 97 3.98 3.81 -11.49
N PHE A 98 3.57 3.09 -12.53
CA PHE A 98 2.61 1.98 -12.38
C PHE A 98 3.18 0.88 -11.49
N GLU A 99 4.41 0.41 -11.75
CA GLU A 99 5.08 -0.61 -10.92
C GLU A 99 5.23 -0.17 -9.46
N MET A 100 5.55 1.11 -9.24
CA MET A 100 5.60 1.71 -7.91
C MET A 100 4.24 1.71 -7.20
N LEU A 101 3.15 2.04 -7.91
CA LEU A 101 1.80 2.00 -7.34
C LEU A 101 1.34 0.57 -7.05
N LYS A 102 1.59 -0.35 -7.98
CA LYS A 102 1.30 -1.79 -7.79
C LYS A 102 1.98 -2.35 -6.55
N SER A 103 3.24 -1.95 -6.32
CA SER A 103 4.04 -2.43 -5.19
C SER A 103 3.77 -1.70 -3.88
N SER A 104 2.88 -0.69 -3.87
CA SER A 104 2.56 0.09 -2.67
C SER A 104 1.40 -0.53 -1.90
N ASP A 105 1.39 -0.28 -0.59
CA ASP A 105 0.36 -0.70 0.37
C ASP A 105 -0.78 0.32 0.55
N GLY A 106 -0.70 1.48 -0.10
CA GLY A 106 -1.66 2.57 0.09
C GLY A 106 -1.51 3.33 1.42
N ALA A 107 -0.59 2.96 2.31
CA ALA A 107 -0.40 3.67 3.57
C ALA A 107 0.17 5.08 3.34
N PRO A 108 -0.14 6.05 4.22
CA PRO A 108 0.45 7.38 4.16
C PRO A 108 1.96 7.30 4.38
N ARG A 109 2.71 8.14 3.67
CA ARG A 109 4.17 8.18 3.79
C ARG A 109 4.55 8.69 5.19
N LYS A 110 5.08 7.81 6.03
CA LYS A 110 5.59 8.12 7.38
C LYS A 110 7.08 7.82 7.47
N GLN A 111 7.79 8.54 8.34
CA GLN A 111 9.16 8.15 8.70
C GLN A 111 9.10 6.91 9.59
N MET A 112 9.88 5.89 9.25
CA MET A 112 9.95 4.63 10.00
C MET A 112 10.97 4.77 11.14
N LYS A 113 10.51 4.62 12.38
CA LYS A 113 11.39 4.65 13.57
C LYS A 113 12.02 3.30 13.90
N SER A 114 11.26 2.23 13.67
CA SER A 114 11.65 0.86 14.02
C SER A 114 11.35 -0.07 12.85
N PRO A 115 12.18 -1.11 12.62
CA PRO A 115 12.00 -2.04 11.50
C PRO A 115 10.82 -3.00 11.68
N VAL A 116 10.34 -3.20 12.91
CA VAL A 116 9.29 -4.17 13.25
C VAL A 116 8.13 -3.48 13.95
N GLU A 117 6.91 -3.74 13.48
CA GLU A 117 5.66 -3.41 14.14
C GLU A 117 4.97 -4.72 14.55
N SER A 118 4.84 -4.99 15.85
CA SER A 118 4.20 -6.20 16.39
C SER A 118 2.93 -5.83 17.15
N ILE A 119 1.89 -6.65 16.98
CA ILE A 119 0.67 -6.62 17.79
C ILE A 119 0.75 -7.62 18.95
N ASN A 120 1.62 -8.63 18.82
CA ASN A 120 1.78 -9.67 19.82
C ASN A 120 2.62 -9.17 21.00
N GLU A 121 2.28 -9.65 22.20
CA GLU A 121 3.04 -9.40 23.41
C GLU A 121 4.43 -10.07 23.35
N SER A 122 5.34 -9.59 24.21
CA SER A 122 6.68 -10.16 24.33
C SER A 122 6.60 -11.62 24.77
N VAL A 123 7.22 -12.53 24.00
CA VAL A 123 7.28 -13.97 24.31
C VAL A 123 7.89 -14.27 25.67
N ARG A 124 8.85 -13.44 26.13
CA ARG A 124 9.56 -13.62 27.40
C ARG A 124 8.99 -12.78 28.55
N GLY A 125 7.89 -12.06 28.31
CA GLY A 125 7.37 -11.05 29.22
C GLY A 125 8.17 -9.75 29.18
N ILE A 126 7.77 -8.81 30.03
CA ILE A 126 8.46 -7.54 30.26
C ILE A 126 9.41 -7.74 31.44
N TRP A 127 10.62 -7.19 31.34
CA TRP A 127 11.59 -7.25 32.42
C TRP A 127 11.02 -6.65 33.72
N SER A 128 11.25 -7.33 34.85
CA SER A 128 10.83 -6.88 36.17
C SER A 128 11.98 -7.04 37.16
N PRO A 129 12.36 -5.99 37.92
CA PRO A 129 13.51 -6.05 38.83
C PRO A 129 13.35 -7.12 39.91
N TYR A 130 12.12 -7.36 40.37
CA TYR A 130 11.81 -8.34 41.42
C TYR A 130 11.93 -9.80 40.97
N HIS A 131 11.88 -10.04 39.66
CA HIS A 131 11.96 -11.37 39.06
C HIS A 131 13.37 -11.69 38.52
N THR A 132 14.34 -10.81 38.78
CA THR A 132 15.76 -11.06 38.48
C THR A 132 16.42 -11.89 39.59
N ASP A 133 17.65 -12.36 39.32
CA ASP A 133 18.49 -13.04 40.31
C ASP A 133 18.52 -12.21 41.60
N PRO A 134 18.17 -12.80 42.77
CA PRO A 134 18.20 -12.12 44.06
C PRO A 134 19.47 -11.30 44.32
N LYS A 135 20.63 -11.75 43.83
CA LYS A 135 21.92 -11.07 43.99
C LYS A 135 22.02 -9.74 43.22
N ALA A 136 21.22 -9.56 42.17
CA ALA A 136 21.21 -8.39 41.31
C ALA A 136 20.09 -7.39 41.65
N ARG A 137 19.13 -7.76 42.53
CA ARG A 137 17.93 -6.95 42.82
C ARG A 137 18.21 -5.58 43.43
N HIS A 138 19.34 -5.40 44.11
CA HIS A 138 19.72 -4.17 44.82
C HIS A 138 20.86 -3.38 44.15
N LYS A 139 21.31 -3.80 42.96
CA LYS A 139 22.49 -3.22 42.27
C LYS A 139 22.12 -2.43 41.00
N ILE A 140 20.92 -1.86 40.99
CA ILE A 140 20.42 -1.03 39.88
C ILE A 140 20.69 0.43 40.22
#